data_AF-A0A8J6TUR8-F1
#
_entry.id   AF-A0A8J6TUR8-F1
#
_cell.length_a   1.000
_cell.length_b   1.000
_cell.length_c   1.000
_cell.angle_alpha   90.00
_cell.angle_beta   90.00
_cell.angle_gamma   90.00
#
_symmetry.space_group_name_H-M   'P 1'
#
loop_
_entity.id
_entity.type
_entity.pdbx_description
1 polymer ?
#
loop_
_entity_poly.entity_id
_entity_poly.type
_entity_poly.pdbx_seq_one_letter_code
_entity_poly.pdbx_strand_id
1 'polypeptide(L)'
;MEEQIITTQNEERTFTQDEVNRIIQERLARVKDKVETPDGEKVQDIINRENKLNCREYILNQGYPSILLDILDTSNSEAFQASADKLIEAFPQLKPEIKEPGGTGSIGNFPRHRPDQDTLLNKQLENVFLSKE
;
A
#
# COMPACT_ATOMS: atom_id res chain seq x y z
N MET A 1 53.25 -20.07 -21.31
CA MET A 1 51.91 -19.59 -20.95
C MET A 1 51.81 -18.20 -21.55
N GLU A 2 51.11 -18.07 -22.67
CA GLU A 2 50.94 -16.79 -23.35
C GLU A 2 49.76 -16.07 -22.69
N GLU A 3 50.06 -14.98 -21.98
CA GLU A 3 49.05 -14.08 -21.44
C GLU A 3 48.47 -13.26 -22.60
N GLN A 4 47.21 -13.51 -22.93
CA GLN A 4 46.45 -12.66 -23.84
C GLN A 4 46.08 -11.36 -23.11
N ILE A 5 46.82 -10.30 -23.42
CA ILE A 5 46.51 -8.93 -23.04
C ILE A 5 45.20 -8.54 -23.75
N ILE A 6 44.13 -8.30 -22.98
CA ILE A 6 42.89 -7.71 -23.50
C ILE A 6 43.17 -6.23 -23.75
N THR A 7 43.60 -5.89 -24.96
CA THR A 7 43.70 -4.50 -25.42
C THR A 7 42.30 -3.94 -25.62
N THR A 8 41.78 -3.21 -24.63
CA THR A 8 40.61 -2.34 -24.81
C THR A 8 41.04 -1.12 -25.62
N GLN A 9 41.00 -1.27 -26.95
CA GLN A 9 41.13 -0.16 -27.91
C GLN A 9 39.89 0.72 -27.76
N ASN A 10 40.03 1.83 -27.03
CA ASN A 10 39.03 2.89 -26.98
C ASN A 10 39.15 3.71 -28.27
N GLU A 11 38.76 3.10 -29.39
CA GLU A 11 38.61 3.80 -30.67
C GLU A 11 37.48 4.81 -30.51
N GLU A 12 37.73 6.08 -30.86
CA GLU A 12 36.70 7.12 -31.02
C GLU A 12 35.73 6.73 -32.15
N ARG A 13 34.86 5.75 -31.89
CA ARG A 13 33.85 5.28 -32.83
C ARG A 13 32.68 6.26 -32.80
N THR A 14 32.45 6.92 -33.92
CA THR A 14 31.22 7.67 -34.14
C THR A 14 30.12 6.67 -34.47
N PHE A 15 29.00 6.76 -33.75
CA PHE A 15 27.86 5.91 -34.03
C PHE A 15 27.31 6.20 -35.42
N THR A 16 27.05 5.15 -36.19
CA THR A 16 26.27 5.27 -37.43
C THR A 16 24.80 5.41 -37.08
N GLN A 17 24.00 6.03 -37.97
CA GLN A 17 22.57 6.22 -37.69
C GLN A 17 21.81 4.90 -37.52
N ASP A 18 22.22 3.84 -38.22
CA ASP A 18 21.65 2.50 -38.05
C ASP A 18 21.95 1.92 -36.67
N GLU A 19 23.15 2.19 -36.14
CA GLU A 19 23.55 1.77 -34.81
C GLU A 19 22.81 2.55 -33.72
N VAL A 20 22.61 3.86 -33.91
CA VAL A 20 21.75 4.68 -33.05
C VAL A 20 20.32 4.14 -33.05
N ASN A 21 19.75 3.84 -34.22
CA ASN A 21 18.41 3.28 -34.32
C ASN A 21 18.30 1.94 -33.57
N ARG A 22 19.31 1.07 -33.70
CA ARG A 22 19.38 -0.21 -32.98
C ARG A 22 19.44 -0.01 -31.47
N ILE A 23 20.26 0.93 -30.99
CA ILE A 23 20.38 1.26 -29.57
C ILE A 23 19.07 1.81 -29.01
N ILE A 24 18.40 2.69 -29.78
CA ILE A 24 17.10 3.25 -29.38
C ILE A 24 16.05 2.13 -29.30
N GLN A 25 15.97 1.26 -30.30
CA GLN A 25 15.06 0.11 -30.29
C GLN A 25 15.33 -0.81 -29.10
N GLU A 26 16.59 -1.12 -28.82
CA GLU A 26 16.97 -1.98 -27.70
C GLU A 26 16.68 -1.32 -26.34
N ARG A 27 16.92 -0.02 -26.19
CA ARG A 27 16.55 0.73 -24.98
C ARG A 27 15.03 0.77 -24.80
N LEU A 28 14.29 1.03 -25.87
CA LEU A 28 12.82 1.03 -25.85
C LEU A 28 12.26 -0.35 -25.51
N ALA A 29 12.81 -1.43 -26.10
CA ALA A 29 12.43 -2.79 -25.77
C ALA A 29 12.71 -3.11 -24.30
N ARG A 30 13.92 -2.82 -23.80
CA ARG A 30 14.27 -3.06 -22.39
C ARG A 30 13.42 -2.23 -21.42
N VAL A 31 13.02 -1.02 -21.78
CA VAL A 31 12.10 -0.21 -20.97
C VAL A 31 10.70 -0.78 -21.01
N LYS A 32 10.22 -1.20 -22.19
CA LYS A 32 8.93 -1.89 -22.33
C LYS A 32 8.92 -3.19 -21.55
N ASP A 33 9.92 -4.05 -21.68
CA ASP A 33 9.99 -5.32 -20.95
C ASP A 33 10.03 -5.11 -19.42
N LYS A 34 10.69 -4.05 -18.94
CA LYS A 34 10.71 -3.69 -17.50
C LYS A 34 9.41 -3.06 -17.00
N VAL A 35 8.59 -2.52 -17.89
CA VAL A 35 7.29 -1.89 -17.57
C VAL A 35 6.13 -2.87 -17.81
N GLU A 36 6.28 -3.78 -18.78
CA GLU A 36 5.33 -4.83 -19.18
C GLU A 36 5.59 -6.17 -18.49
N THR A 37 6.59 -6.25 -17.62
CA THR A 37 6.60 -7.24 -16.53
C THR A 37 6.06 -6.56 -15.27
N PRO A 38 4.74 -6.30 -15.17
CA PRO A 38 4.18 -6.29 -13.83
C PRO A 38 4.45 -7.71 -13.34
N ASP A 39 5.21 -7.85 -12.27
CA ASP A 39 5.34 -9.12 -11.57
C ASP A 39 3.91 -9.59 -11.30
N GLY A 40 3.36 -10.46 -12.16
CA GLY A 40 1.94 -10.81 -12.14
C GLY A 40 1.56 -11.40 -10.79
N GLU A 41 2.54 -12.02 -10.13
CA GLU A 41 2.50 -12.46 -8.75
C GLU A 41 2.24 -11.30 -7.77
N LYS A 42 2.99 -10.18 -7.86
CA LYS A 42 2.79 -9.01 -6.99
C LYS A 42 1.43 -8.34 -7.23
N VAL A 43 1.00 -8.24 -8.48
CA VAL A 43 -0.32 -7.67 -8.80
C VAL A 43 -1.42 -8.56 -8.25
N GLN A 44 -1.30 -9.89 -8.43
CA GLN A 44 -2.25 -10.84 -7.90
C GLN A 44 -2.28 -10.83 -6.36
N ASP A 45 -1.12 -10.72 -5.71
CA ASP A 45 -1.02 -10.62 -4.25
C ASP A 45 -1.68 -9.35 -3.72
N ILE A 46 -1.51 -8.22 -4.40
CA ILE A 46 -2.19 -6.96 -4.07
C ILE A 46 -3.69 -7.12 -4.23
N ILE A 47 -4.16 -7.68 -5.34
CA ILE A 47 -5.60 -7.92 -5.60
C ILE A 47 -6.21 -8.83 -4.53
N ASN A 48 -5.54 -9.94 -4.19
CA ASN A 48 -6.01 -10.88 -3.17
C ASN A 48 -6.11 -10.20 -1.80
N ARG A 49 -5.13 -9.35 -1.45
CA ARG A 49 -5.14 -8.58 -0.21
C ARG A 49 -6.27 -7.57 -0.18
N GLU A 50 -6.47 -6.82 -1.27
CA GLU A 50 -7.55 -5.84 -1.40
C GLU A 50 -8.92 -6.52 -1.31
N ASN A 51 -9.12 -7.64 -1.99
CA ASN A 51 -10.37 -8.40 -1.96
C ASN A 51 -10.70 -8.88 -0.53
N LYS A 52 -9.70 -9.36 0.22
CA LYS A 52 -9.90 -9.74 1.63
C LYS A 52 -10.30 -8.57 2.52
N LEU A 53 -9.71 -7.40 2.31
CA LEU A 53 -10.09 -6.19 3.04
C LEU A 53 -11.52 -5.77 2.69
N ASN A 54 -11.87 -5.77 1.41
CA ASN A 54 -13.22 -5.43 0.94
C ASN A 54 -14.29 -6.36 1.53
N CYS A 55 -14.02 -7.67 1.60
CA CYS A 55 -14.93 -8.62 2.24
C CYS A 55 -15.10 -8.32 3.74
N ARG A 56 -14.01 -7.97 4.44
CA ARG A 56 -14.07 -7.62 5.87
C ARG A 56 -14.87 -6.35 6.12
N GLU A 57 -14.63 -5.30 5.34
CA GLU A 57 -15.37 -4.04 5.40
C GLU A 57 -16.86 -4.29 5.14
N TYR A 58 -17.19 -5.11 4.14
CA TYR A 58 -18.57 -5.46 3.84
C TYR A 58 -19.29 -6.14 5.01
N ILE A 59 -18.65 -7.12 5.65
CA ILE A 59 -19.20 -7.80 6.84
C ILE A 59 -19.42 -6.83 7.99
N LEU A 60 -18.46 -5.93 8.24
CA LEU A 60 -18.58 -4.94 9.30
C LEU A 60 -19.72 -3.96 9.03
N ASN A 61 -19.83 -3.46 7.80
CA ASN A 61 -20.86 -2.51 7.39
C ASN A 61 -22.27 -3.12 7.46
N GLN A 62 -22.42 -4.38 7.05
CA GLN A 62 -23.71 -5.07 7.11
C GLN A 62 -24.02 -5.67 8.48
N GLY A 63 -23.07 -5.61 9.43
CA GLY A 63 -23.19 -6.26 10.72
C GLY A 63 -23.37 -7.76 10.55
N TYR A 64 -22.53 -8.41 9.74
CA TYR A 64 -22.52 -9.86 9.54
C TYR A 64 -21.50 -10.50 10.50
N PRO A 65 -21.65 -11.79 10.85
CA PRO A 65 -20.71 -12.44 11.77
C PRO A 65 -19.33 -12.61 11.13
N SER A 66 -18.26 -12.28 11.88
CA SER A 66 -16.87 -12.35 11.40
C SER A 66 -16.41 -13.76 11.03
N ILE A 67 -17.08 -14.79 11.55
CA ILE A 67 -16.89 -16.21 11.20
C ILE A 67 -17.06 -16.47 9.70
N LEU A 68 -17.84 -15.65 8.98
CA LEU A 68 -17.99 -15.80 7.54
C LEU A 68 -16.67 -15.59 6.76
N LEU A 69 -15.71 -14.84 7.31
CA LEU A 69 -14.37 -14.68 6.70
C LEU A 69 -13.53 -15.94 6.77
N ASP A 70 -13.81 -16.82 7.73
CA ASP A 70 -13.06 -18.06 7.94
C ASP A 70 -13.65 -19.22 7.13
N ILE A 71 -14.93 -19.11 6.73
CA ILE A 71 -15.67 -20.15 6.01
C ILE A 71 -15.73 -19.88 4.50
N LEU A 72 -15.88 -18.61 4.09
CA LEU A 72 -16.06 -18.25 2.68
C LEU A 72 -14.74 -17.77 2.07
N ASP A 73 -14.56 -18.08 0.79
CA ASP A 73 -13.40 -17.62 0.03
C ASP A 73 -13.42 -16.10 -0.16
N THR A 74 -12.33 -15.44 0.23
CA THR A 74 -12.17 -13.97 0.09
C THR A 74 -11.43 -13.57 -1.19
N SER A 75 -11.18 -14.50 -2.10
CA SER A 75 -10.45 -14.26 -3.35
C SER A 75 -11.23 -13.39 -4.34
N ASN A 76 -12.56 -13.42 -4.27
CA ASN A 76 -13.45 -12.62 -5.09
C ASN A 76 -14.52 -11.94 -4.22
N SER A 77 -14.47 -10.62 -4.14
CA SER A 77 -15.37 -9.82 -3.30
C SER A 77 -16.84 -9.95 -3.71
N GLU A 78 -17.16 -10.11 -4.99
CA GLU A 78 -18.54 -10.16 -5.47
C GLU A 78 -19.19 -11.52 -5.17
N ALA A 79 -18.45 -12.60 -5.37
CA ALA A 79 -18.89 -13.96 -5.01
C ALA A 79 -19.08 -14.11 -3.49
N PHE A 80 -18.21 -13.48 -2.70
CA PHE A 80 -18.35 -13.42 -1.24
C PHE A 80 -19.65 -12.72 -0.83
N GLN A 81 -19.94 -11.53 -1.40
CA GLN A 81 -21.17 -10.79 -1.07
C GLN A 81 -22.44 -11.60 -1.40
N ALA A 82 -22.50 -12.18 -2.60
CA ALA A 82 -23.65 -12.98 -3.02
C ALA A 82 -23.88 -14.23 -2.14
N SER A 83 -22.80 -14.85 -1.62
CA SER A 83 -22.91 -15.99 -0.71
C SER A 83 -23.28 -15.56 0.71
N ALA A 84 -22.71 -14.46 1.20
CA ALA A 84 -23.06 -13.87 2.49
C ALA A 84 -24.55 -13.46 2.55
N ASP A 85 -25.06 -12.82 1.50
CA ASP A 85 -26.45 -12.39 1.42
C ASP A 85 -27.41 -13.59 1.42
N LYS A 86 -27.13 -14.63 0.63
CA LYS A 86 -27.92 -15.87 0.63
C LYS A 86 -27.94 -16.56 1.98
N LEU A 87 -26.82 -16.56 2.71
CA LEU A 87 -26.76 -17.15 4.05
C LEU A 87 -27.63 -16.40 5.04
N ILE A 88 -27.70 -15.08 4.93
CA ILE A 88 -28.49 -14.26 5.85
C ILE A 88 -29.97 -14.26 5.48
N GLU A 89 -30.30 -14.41 4.19
CA GLU A 89 -31.65 -14.71 3.76
C GLU A 89 -32.14 -16.05 4.31
N ALA A 90 -31.30 -17.10 4.24
CA ALA A 90 -31.63 -18.42 4.77
C ALA A 90 -31.63 -18.50 6.31
N PHE A 91 -30.78 -17.72 6.98
CA PHE A 91 -30.61 -17.72 8.42
C PHE A 91 -30.70 -16.31 9.01
N PRO A 92 -31.91 -15.72 9.09
CA PRO A 92 -32.10 -14.34 9.57
C PRO A 92 -31.68 -14.12 11.04
N GLN A 93 -31.51 -15.21 11.81
CA GLN A 93 -31.01 -15.18 13.19
C GLN A 93 -29.50 -14.86 13.29
N LEU A 94 -28.77 -14.94 12.17
CA LEU A 94 -27.33 -14.69 12.13
C LEU A 94 -26.95 -13.21 12.08
N LYS A 95 -27.89 -12.27 12.03
CA LYS A 95 -27.58 -10.84 12.19
C LYS A 95 -27.08 -10.58 13.61
N PRO A 96 -25.77 -10.39 13.87
CA PRO A 96 -25.32 -9.94 15.16
C PRO A 96 -25.96 -8.58 15.49
N GLU A 97 -26.49 -8.51 16.69
CA GLU A 97 -26.81 -7.26 17.36
C GLU A 97 -25.49 -6.49 17.50
N ILE A 98 -25.34 -5.37 16.78
CA ILE A 98 -24.14 -4.54 16.79
C ILE A 98 -23.98 -4.01 18.22
N LYS A 99 -23.13 -4.65 19.02
CA LYS A 99 -22.55 -4.00 20.19
C LYS A 99 -21.52 -3.05 19.61
N GLU A 100 -21.90 -1.78 19.47
CA GLU A 100 -20.99 -0.65 19.28
C GLU A 100 -19.68 -0.99 20.01
N PRO A 101 -18.51 -1.02 19.34
CA PRO A 101 -17.24 -1.22 20.04
C PRO A 101 -17.12 -0.04 21.00
N GLY A 102 -17.56 -0.25 22.23
CA GLY A 102 -17.51 0.73 23.29
C GLY A 102 -16.08 1.17 23.34
N GLY A 103 -15.83 2.40 22.88
CA GLY A 103 -14.51 2.95 22.82
C GLY A 103 -13.92 2.73 24.20
N THR A 104 -12.89 1.90 24.28
CA THR A 104 -12.02 1.85 25.45
C THR A 104 -11.21 3.13 25.39
N GLY A 105 -11.90 4.27 25.51
CA GLY A 105 -11.34 5.52 25.92
C GLY A 105 -10.71 5.20 27.25
N SER A 106 -9.40 4.93 27.21
CA SER A 106 -8.60 4.67 28.37
C SER A 106 -8.87 5.84 29.31
N ILE A 107 -9.61 5.58 30.40
CA ILE A 107 -9.79 6.50 31.52
C ILE A 107 -8.47 6.47 32.31
N GLY A 108 -7.36 6.68 31.60
CA GLY A 108 -6.10 7.05 32.21
C GLY A 108 -6.21 8.55 32.45
N ASN A 109 -5.99 8.95 33.70
CA ASN A 109 -5.77 10.35 34.07
C ASN A 109 -4.43 10.82 33.49
N PHE A 110 -4.29 10.82 32.16
CA PHE A 110 -3.21 11.47 31.46
C PHE A 110 -3.61 12.93 31.30
N PRO A 111 -2.92 13.88 31.96
CA PRO A 111 -3.13 15.29 31.70
C PRO A 111 -2.92 15.52 30.20
N ARG A 112 -3.97 15.91 29.48
CA ARG A 112 -3.84 16.36 28.08
C ARG A 112 -3.19 17.74 28.08
N HIS A 113 -1.91 17.80 28.41
CA HIS A 113 -1.10 18.99 28.17
C HIS A 113 -0.54 18.89 26.75
N ARG A 114 -1.41 19.13 25.77
CA ARG A 114 -0.95 19.51 24.43
C ARG A 114 -0.59 20.99 24.55
N PRO A 115 0.69 21.38 24.48
CA PRO A 115 1.01 22.80 24.43
C PRO A 115 0.37 23.37 23.16
N ASP A 116 -0.46 24.39 23.29
CA ASP A 116 -0.94 25.16 22.14
C ASP A 116 0.28 25.67 21.39
N GLN A 117 0.30 25.54 20.05
CA GLN A 117 1.46 25.95 19.26
C GLN A 117 1.83 27.43 19.47
N ASP A 118 0.86 28.23 19.89
CA ASP A 118 1.02 29.63 20.29
C ASP A 118 1.98 29.80 21.47
N THR A 119 2.03 28.83 22.40
CA THR A 119 2.98 28.86 23.53
C THR A 119 4.42 28.57 23.12
N LEU A 120 4.62 27.79 22.05
CA LEU A 120 5.94 27.48 21.50
C LEU A 120 6.48 28.67 20.69
N LEU A 121 5.62 29.35 19.95
CA LEU A 121 5.96 30.61 19.26
C LEU A 121 6.36 31.69 20.26
N ASN A 122 5.59 31.87 21.34
CA ASN A 122 5.88 32.90 22.34
C ASN A 122 7.18 32.63 23.11
N LYS A 123 7.47 31.37 23.49
CA LYS A 123 8.76 31.01 24.08
C LYS A 123 9.94 31.23 23.13
N GLN A 124 9.75 30.95 21.84
CA GLN A 124 10.80 31.17 20.85
C GLN A 124 11.05 32.67 20.62
N LEU A 125 10.01 33.50 20.68
CA LEU A 125 10.12 34.96 20.58
C LEU A 125 10.74 35.61 21.84
N GLU A 126 10.42 35.13 23.04
CA GLU A 126 11.06 35.60 24.29
C GLU A 126 12.56 35.29 24.31
N ASN A 127 12.98 34.11 23.84
CA ASN A 127 14.39 33.74 23.75
C ASN A 127 15.18 34.58 22.72
N VAL A 128 14.51 35.05 21.65
CA VAL A 128 15.10 35.97 20.67
C VAL A 128 15.22 37.39 21.23
N PHE A 129 14.28 37.82 22.08
CA PHE A 129 14.30 39.17 22.68
C PHE A 129 15.26 39.31 23.87
N LEU A 130 15.55 38.23 24.61
CA LEU A 130 16.49 38.26 25.75
C LEU A 130 17.97 38.11 25.37
N SER A 131 18.30 37.95 24.08
CA SER A 131 19.69 37.78 23.61
C SER A 131 20.32 39.08 23.05
N LYS A 132 19.77 40.24 23.39
CA LYS A 132 20.38 41.56 23.11
C LYS A 132 20.57 42.37 24.38
N GLU A 133 21.49 41.91 25.22
CA GLU A 133 22.42 42.77 25.98
C GLU A 133 23.80 42.10 25.98
#